data_AF-A0A1F2U8X3-F1
#
_entry.id   AF-A0A1F2U8X3-F1
#
_cell.length_a   1.000
_cell.length_b   1.000
_cell.length_c   1.000
_cell.angle_alpha   90.00
_cell.angle_beta   90.00
_cell.angle_gamma   90.00
#
_symmetry.space_group_name_H-M   'P 1'
#
loop_
_entity.id
_entity.type
_entity.pdbx_description
1 polymer ?
#
loop_
_entity_poly.entity_id
_entity_poly.type
_entity_poly.pdbx_seq_one_letter_code
_entity_poly.pdbx_strand_id
1 'polypeptide(L)' 'MYAMAGSFIPFARTKAERESKQDPRLSIEERYATRDDYLNKIRKAAQDLVRSRYLLESDVPKVVERASQQWEHLAGNTK' A
#
# COMPACT_ATOMS: atom_id res chain seq x y z
N MET A 1 13.86 23.30 4.98
CA MET A 1 13.72 22.61 3.68
C MET A 1 12.38 21.89 3.72
N TYR A 2 11.34 22.40 3.07
CA TYR A 2 10.02 21.74 3.03
C TYR A 2 10.05 20.69 1.91
N ALA A 3 9.99 19.41 2.26
CA ALA A 3 9.84 18.35 1.28
C ALA A 3 8.45 18.49 0.64
N MET A 4 8.40 18.81 -0.65
CA MET A 4 7.18 18.70 -1.47
C MET A 4 6.86 17.22 -1.67
N ALA A 5 6.52 16.52 -0.59
CA ALA A 5 6.04 15.14 -0.65
C ALA A 5 4.59 15.17 -1.16
N GLY A 6 4.30 14.38 -2.20
CA GLY A 6 2.93 14.22 -2.66
C GLY A 6 2.03 13.77 -1.51
N SER A 7 0.87 14.42 -1.37
CA SER A 7 -0.15 14.02 -0.42
C SER A 7 -1.07 12.96 -1.02
N PHE A 8 -1.66 12.13 -0.18
CA PHE A 8 -2.73 11.22 -0.56
C PHE A 8 -3.75 11.11 0.56
N ILE A 9 -4.98 10.75 0.20
CA ILE A 9 -6.05 10.48 1.16
C ILE A 9 -6.08 8.97 1.41
N PRO A 10 -5.71 8.50 2.63
CA PRO A 10 -5.74 7.07 2.94
C PRO A 10 -7.16 6.51 2.77
N PHE A 11 -7.24 5.22 2.42
CA PHE A 11 -8.50 4.50 2.52
C PHE A 11 -8.88 4.30 3.99
N ALA A 12 -10.16 4.12 4.28
CA ALA A 12 -10.60 3.65 5.58
C ALA A 12 -9.88 2.34 5.94
N ARG A 13 -9.50 2.15 7.19
CA ARG A 13 -8.78 0.94 7.64
C ARG A 13 -9.70 -0.27 7.63
N THR A 14 -10.89 -0.11 8.21
CA THR A 14 -11.90 -1.17 8.37
C THR A 14 -13.18 -0.86 7.61
N LYS A 15 -14.01 -1.89 7.40
CA LYS A 15 -15.34 -1.72 6.82
C LYS A 15 -16.22 -0.77 7.66
N ALA A 16 -16.14 -0.87 8.98
CA ALA A 16 -16.91 -0.01 9.89
C ALA A 16 -16.52 1.48 9.77
N GLU A 17 -15.23 1.78 9.61
CA GLU A 17 -14.77 3.14 9.37
C GLU A 17 -15.21 3.65 8.00
N ARG A 18 -15.19 2.79 6.98
CA ARG A 18 -15.69 3.13 5.64
C ARG A 18 -17.17 3.52 5.68
N GLU A 19 -17.99 2.72 6.36
CA GLU A 19 -19.43 2.93 6.46
C GLU A 19 -19.78 4.18 7.28
N SER A 20 -19.08 4.42 8.40
CA SER A 20 -19.31 5.61 9.23
C SER A 20 -18.93 6.90 8.52
N LYS A 21 -17.90 6.86 7.66
CA LYS A 21 -17.46 8.00 6.83
C LYS A 21 -18.18 8.07 5.49
N GLN A 22 -19.06 7.11 5.17
CA GLN A 22 -19.72 6.97 3.88
C GLN A 22 -18.73 7.01 2.69
N ASP A 23 -17.52 6.45 2.88
CA ASP A 23 -16.50 6.41 1.82
C ASP A 23 -16.90 5.34 0.78
N PRO A 24 -17.07 5.71 -0.51
CA PRO A 24 -17.43 4.75 -1.56
C PRO A 24 -16.29 3.77 -1.88
N ARG A 25 -15.04 4.08 -1.49
CA ARG A 25 -13.87 3.26 -1.77
C ARG A 25 -13.75 2.17 -0.70
N LEU A 26 -13.55 0.92 -1.13
CA LEU A 26 -13.29 -0.21 -0.22
C LEU A 26 -12.17 0.11 0.78
N SER A 27 -12.35 -0.35 2.02
CA SER A 27 -11.36 -0.22 3.10
C SER A 27 -10.11 -1.06 2.82
N ILE A 28 -9.05 -0.83 3.60
CA ILE A 28 -7.81 -1.62 3.52
C ILE A 28 -8.11 -3.10 3.82
N GLU A 29 -8.88 -3.37 4.87
CA GLU A 29 -9.36 -4.71 5.25
C GLU A 29 -10.14 -5.41 4.12
N GLU A 30 -11.00 -4.69 3.41
CA GLU A 30 -11.77 -5.25 2.29
C GLU A 30 -10.92 -5.45 1.01
N ARG A 31 -9.79 -4.73 0.87
CA ARG A 31 -8.93 -4.78 -0.32
C ARG A 31 -7.84 -5.84 -0.25
N TYR A 32 -7.29 -6.06 0.94
CA TYR A 32 -6.15 -6.95 1.15
C TYR A 32 -6.47 -7.89 2.30
N ALA A 33 -6.50 -9.19 2.00
CA ALA A 33 -6.81 -10.20 3.01
C ALA A 33 -5.76 -10.25 4.12
N THR A 34 -4.49 -9.99 3.78
CA THR A 34 -3.37 -9.98 4.72
C THR A 34 -2.31 -8.96 4.29
N ARG A 35 -1.41 -8.62 5.22
CA ARG A 35 -0.19 -7.86 4.91
C ARG A 35 0.62 -8.49 3.78
N ASP A 36 0.73 -9.82 3.76
CA ASP A 36 1.49 -10.53 2.73
C ASP A 36 0.81 -10.45 1.35
N ASP A 37 -0.53 -10.48 1.28
CA ASP A 37 -1.26 -10.24 0.02
C ASP A 37 -0.93 -8.86 -0.57
N TYR A 38 -0.94 -7.83 0.28
CA TYR A 38 -0.53 -6.48 -0.09
C TYR A 38 0.92 -6.42 -0.62
N LEU A 39 1.87 -7.00 0.13
CA LEU A 39 3.29 -7.01 -0.27
C LEU A 39 3.54 -7.83 -1.54
N ASN A 40 2.80 -8.93 -1.73
CA ASN A 40 2.88 -9.74 -2.95
C ASN A 40 2.37 -9.00 -4.19
N LYS A 41 1.26 -8.27 -4.07
CA LYS A 41 0.76 -7.41 -5.15
C LYS A 41 1.79 -6.34 -5.53
N ILE A 42 2.45 -5.73 -4.55
CA ILE A 42 3.51 -4.74 -4.79
C ILE A 42 4.74 -5.37 -5.45
N ARG A 43 5.18 -6.53 -4.97
CA ARG A 43 6.30 -7.27 -5.57
C ARG A 43 6.01 -7.58 -7.03
N LYS A 44 4.80 -8.07 -7.34
CA LYS A 44 4.38 -8.34 -8.72
C LYS A 44 4.42 -7.06 -9.58
N ALA A 45 3.84 -5.96 -9.09
CA ALA A 45 3.87 -4.69 -9.82
C ALA A 45 5.32 -4.18 -10.05
N ALA A 46 6.20 -4.31 -9.06
CA ALA A 46 7.60 -3.95 -9.20
C ALA A 46 8.31 -4.83 -10.24
N GLN A 47 8.06 -6.14 -10.24
CA GLN A 47 8.59 -7.06 -11.26
C GLN A 47 8.06 -6.72 -12.66
N ASP A 48 6.80 -6.31 -12.79
CA ASP A 48 6.23 -5.87 -14.06
C ASP A 48 6.94 -4.61 -14.58
N LEU A 49 7.30 -3.68 -13.70
CA LEU A 49 8.11 -2.51 -14.04
C LEU A 49 9.54 -2.87 -14.42
N VAL A 50 10.15 -3.88 -13.78
CA VAL A 50 11.47 -4.41 -14.19
C VAL A 50 11.41 -4.99 -15.60
N ARG A 51 10.37 -5.78 -15.92
CA ARG A 51 10.18 -6.33 -17.29
C ARG A 51 10.01 -5.22 -18.32
N SER A 52 9.34 -4.14 -17.95
CA SER A 52 9.18 -2.94 -18.77
C SER A 52 10.39 -1.98 -18.75
N ARG A 53 11.49 -2.37 -18.08
CA ARG A 53 12.73 -1.59 -17.96
C ARG A 53 12.59 -0.23 -17.27
N TYR A 54 11.58 -0.07 -16.42
CA TYR A 54 11.40 1.11 -15.57
C TYR A 54 12.09 0.99 -14.20
N LEU A 55 12.39 -0.23 -13.75
CA LEU A 55 13.10 -0.51 -12.50
C LEU A 55 14.22 -1.52 -12.73
N LEU A 56 15.24 -1.51 -11.86
CA LEU A 56 16.23 -2.59 -11.78
C LEU A 56 15.71 -3.73 -10.90
N GLU A 57 16.19 -4.95 -11.14
CA GLU A 57 15.86 -6.09 -10.29
C GLU A 57 16.27 -5.85 -8.82
N SER A 58 17.39 -5.16 -8.61
CA SER A 58 17.88 -4.76 -7.29
C SER A 58 17.00 -3.71 -6.57
N ASP A 59 16.07 -3.07 -7.27
CA ASP A 59 15.13 -2.12 -6.67
C ASP A 59 13.90 -2.81 -6.09
N VAL A 60 13.55 -4.02 -6.56
CA VAL A 60 12.36 -4.75 -6.08
C VAL A 60 12.36 -4.93 -4.56
N PRO A 61 13.45 -5.36 -3.90
CA PRO A 61 13.49 -5.48 -2.45
C PRO A 61 13.26 -4.15 -1.73
N LYS A 62 13.82 -3.04 -2.26
CA LYS A 62 13.69 -1.70 -1.68
C LYS A 62 12.26 -1.18 -1.76
N VAL A 63 11.57 -1.44 -2.88
CA VAL A 63 10.16 -1.09 -3.08
C VAL A 63 9.28 -1.84 -2.09
N VAL A 64 9.50 -3.14 -1.93
CA VAL A 64 8.74 -3.99 -0.99
C VAL A 64 8.99 -3.58 0.46
N GLU A 65 10.23 -3.25 0.82
CA GLU A 65 10.58 -2.77 2.17
C GLU A 65 9.89 -1.45 2.50
N ARG A 66 9.92 -0.49 1.57
CA ARG A 66 9.18 0.77 1.73
C ARG A 66 7.68 0.54 1.88
N ALA A 67 7.11 -0.38 1.11
CA ALA A 67 5.70 -0.73 1.21
C ALA A 67 5.35 -1.37 2.56
N SER A 68 6.22 -2.22 3.09
CA SER A 68 6.10 -2.77 4.44
C SER A 68 5.97 -1.65 5.48
N GLN A 69 6.85 -0.65 5.43
CA GLN A 69 6.79 0.49 6.35
C GLN A 69 5.52 1.33 6.17
N GLN A 70 5.04 1.49 4.94
CA GLN A 70 3.76 2.16 4.66
C GLN A 70 2.57 1.40 5.23
N TRP A 71 2.58 0.07 5.15
CA TRP A 71 1.53 -0.77 5.72
C TRP A 71 1.40 -0.53 7.23
N GLU A 72 2.52 -0.48 7.96
CA GLU A 72 2.49 -0.22 9.41
C GLU A 72 1.82 1.12 9.75
N HIS A 73 2.01 2.15 8.93
CA HIS A 73 1.37 3.46 9.13
C HIS A 73 -0.11 3.47 8.73
N LEU A 74 -0.44 2.79 7.63
CA LEU A 74 -1.77 2.83 7.02
C LEU A 74 -2.76 1.88 7.67
N ALA A 75 -2.34 0.64 7.95
CA ALA A 75 -3.17 -0.43 8.50
C ALA A 75 -3.13 -0.52 10.04
N GLY A 76 -2.26 0.27 10.70
CA GLY A 76 -2.06 0.23 12.16
C GLY A 76 -3.37 0.28 12.95
N ASN A 77 -3.53 -0.69 13.87
CA ASN A 77 -4.71 -1.04 14.68
C ASN A 77 -5.83 -1.85 14.00
N THR A 78 -5.53 -2.68 13.01
CA THR A 78 -6.40 -3.83 12.72
C THR A 78 -5.78 -5.04 13.40
N LYS A 79 -6.48 -5.52 14.44
CA LYS A 79 -6.05 -6.52 15.41
C LYS A 79 -5.87 -7.91 14.78
#